data_AF-A0A7X4B4B6-F1
#
_entry.id   AF-A0A7X4B4B6-F1
#
_cell.length_a   1.000
_cell.length_b   1.000
_cell.length_c   1.000
_cell.angle_alpha   90.00
_cell.angle_beta   90.00
_cell.angle_gamma   90.00
#
_symmetry.space_group_name_H-M   'P 1'
#
loop_
_entity.id
_entity.type
_entity.pdbx_description
1 polymer ?
#
loop_
_entity_poly.entity_id
_entity_poly.type
_entity_poly.pdbx_seq_one_letter_code
_entity_poly.pdbx_strand_id
1 'polypeptide(L)'
;MRCLLDKVTARHIMEGMLKLVEERSVTVAESLALDFYRRTNFNNITLFILPQTYNLLNRLNHLSRYAVIIRHFLAATQVPYPARYFKRWTRRLKEYGFTKEDAEVLALATFGTTSNGDILGMHILATSDQPMINQWRTCHRDIQKRLLHMQQNLKAPYCHVIFTHC
;
A
#
# COMPACT_ATOMS: atom_id res chain seq x y z
N MET A 1 -10.95 0.05 8.52
CA MET A 1 -9.74 -0.76 8.19
C MET A 1 -8.76 0.09 7.38
N ARG A 2 -7.49 -0.31 7.20
CA ARG A 2 -6.44 0.48 6.52
C ARG A 2 -5.76 -0.42 5.50
N CYS A 3 -5.71 0.01 4.24
CA CYS A 3 -5.14 -0.79 3.16
C CYS A 3 -4.12 0.04 2.38
N LEU A 4 -2.90 -0.47 2.25
CA LEU A 4 -1.89 0.10 1.35
C LEU A 4 -2.04 -0.54 -0.03
N LEU A 5 -2.19 0.29 -1.05
CA LEU A 5 -2.13 -0.14 -2.45
C LEU A 5 -0.67 -0.13 -2.89
N ASP A 6 -0.19 -1.24 -3.42
CA ASP A 6 1.08 -1.24 -4.15
C ASP A 6 0.96 -0.41 -5.44
N LYS A 7 2.10 -0.19 -6.09
CA LYS A 7 2.18 0.62 -7.32
C LYS A 7 1.32 0.04 -8.45
N VAL A 8 1.32 -1.29 -8.61
CA VAL A 8 0.64 -1.98 -9.70
C VAL A 8 -0.88 -1.93 -9.53
N THR A 9 -1.38 -2.16 -8.32
CA THR A 9 -2.80 -2.09 -7.98
C THR A 9 -3.32 -0.67 -8.15
N ALA A 10 -2.61 0.34 -7.63
CA ALA A 10 -2.99 1.73 -7.82
C ALA A 10 -3.02 2.12 -9.31
N ARG A 11 -2.03 1.65 -10.09
CA ARG A 11 -2.00 1.84 -11.54
C ARG A 11 -3.21 1.20 -12.23
N HIS A 12 -3.52 -0.06 -11.94
CA HIS A 12 -4.66 -0.74 -12.56
C HIS A 12 -6.01 -0.07 -12.23
N ILE A 13 -6.17 0.47 -11.02
CA ILE A 13 -7.36 1.28 -10.67
C ILE A 13 -7.42 2.53 -11.56
N MET A 14 -6.32 3.27 -11.64
CA MET A 14 -6.26 4.50 -12.44
C MET A 14 -6.47 4.25 -13.94
N GLU A 15 -5.77 3.27 -14.51
CA GLU A 15 -5.91 2.87 -15.91
C GLU A 15 -7.33 2.37 -16.21
N GLY A 16 -7.91 1.59 -15.30
CA GLY A 16 -9.29 1.13 -15.40
C GLY A 16 -10.30 2.30 -15.42
N MET A 17 -10.19 3.25 -14.48
CA MET A 17 -11.06 4.43 -14.46
C MET A 17 -10.94 5.26 -15.74
N LEU A 18 -9.71 5.46 -16.23
CA LEU A 18 -9.43 6.20 -17.45
C LEU A 18 -10.04 5.52 -18.68
N LYS A 19 -9.88 4.20 -18.79
CA LYS A 19 -10.46 3.42 -19.89
C LYS A 19 -11.99 3.47 -19.88
N LEU A 20 -12.62 3.37 -18.70
CA LEU A 20 -14.08 3.47 -18.59
C LEU A 20 -14.61 4.83 -19.06
N VAL A 21 -13.94 5.92 -18.71
CA VAL A 21 -14.33 7.28 -19.16
C VAL A 21 -14.14 7.47 -20.67
N GLU A 22 -13.19 6.75 -21.27
CA GLU A 22 -12.91 6.79 -22.70
C GLU A 22 -13.62 5.68 -23.49
N GLU A 23 -14.58 4.98 -22.87
CA GLU A 23 -15.33 3.87 -23.47
C GLU A 23 -14.44 2.75 -24.03
N ARG A 24 -13.25 2.57 -23.44
CA ARG A 24 -12.30 1.51 -23.78
C ARG A 24 -12.51 0.28 -22.91
N SER A 25 -12.20 -0.89 -23.45
CA SER A 25 -12.25 -2.15 -22.71
C SER A 25 -11.20 -2.18 -21.59
N VAL A 26 -11.63 -2.63 -20.41
CA VAL A 26 -10.75 -2.87 -19.26
C VAL A 26 -10.21 -4.30 -19.28
N THR A 27 -8.97 -4.48 -18.85
CA THR A 27 -8.38 -5.82 -18.67
C THR A 27 -8.97 -6.50 -17.44
N VAL A 28 -8.76 -7.82 -17.32
CA VAL A 28 -9.19 -8.57 -16.12
C VAL A 28 -8.55 -8.00 -14.84
N ALA A 29 -7.26 -7.66 -14.89
CA ALA A 29 -6.56 -7.09 -13.73
C ALA A 29 -7.10 -5.71 -13.34
N GLU A 30 -7.41 -4.86 -14.33
CA GLU A 30 -8.05 -3.55 -14.10
C GLU A 30 -9.45 -3.70 -13.53
N SER A 31 -10.26 -4.63 -14.07
CA SER A 31 -11.61 -4.91 -13.59
C SER A 31 -11.61 -5.39 -12.13
N LEU A 32 -10.71 -6.31 -11.76
CA LEU A 32 -10.54 -6.77 -10.38
C LEU A 32 -10.10 -5.64 -9.44
N ALA A 33 -9.16 -4.80 -9.88
CA ALA A 33 -8.69 -3.67 -9.09
C ALA A 33 -9.77 -2.60 -8.90
N LEU A 34 -10.59 -2.35 -9.92
CA LEU A 34 -11.76 -1.46 -9.84
C LEU A 34 -12.85 -2.00 -8.93
N ASP A 35 -13.18 -3.30 -9.00
CA ASP A 35 -14.15 -3.91 -8.09
C ASP A 35 -13.67 -3.84 -6.63
N PHE A 36 -12.38 -4.10 -6.40
CA PHE A 36 -11.75 -3.92 -5.09
C PHE A 36 -11.89 -2.46 -4.60
N TYR A 37 -11.50 -1.48 -5.41
CA TYR A 37 -11.60 -0.05 -5.09
C TYR A 37 -13.04 0.39 -4.80
N ARG A 38 -14.01 -0.13 -5.57
CA ARG A 38 -15.43 0.14 -5.34
C ARG A 38 -15.87 -0.41 -3.99
N ARG A 39 -15.51 -1.65 -3.65
CA ARG A 39 -15.88 -2.29 -2.37
C ARG A 39 -15.24 -1.59 -1.17
N THR A 40 -14.03 -1.03 -1.31
CA THR A 40 -13.37 -0.30 -0.22
C THR A 40 -14.11 0.97 0.16
N ASN A 41 -14.73 1.64 -0.82
CA ASN A 41 -15.56 2.83 -0.57
C ASN A 41 -16.84 2.51 0.23
N PHE A 42 -17.36 1.27 0.14
CA PHE A 42 -18.56 0.86 0.88
C PHE A 42 -18.26 0.33 2.29
N ASN A 43 -17.04 -0.15 2.55
CA ASN A 43 -16.71 -0.91 3.76
C ASN A 43 -15.90 -0.13 4.81
N ASN A 44 -15.89 1.21 4.77
CA ASN A 44 -15.07 2.06 5.67
C ASN A 44 -13.59 1.63 5.71
N ILE A 45 -13.02 1.35 4.53
CA ILE A 45 -11.60 1.03 4.36
C ILE A 45 -10.87 2.31 3.94
N THR A 46 -9.99 2.81 4.78
CA THR A 46 -9.09 3.92 4.41
C THR A 46 -8.00 3.39 3.51
N LEU A 47 -7.94 3.91 2.29
CA LEU A 47 -6.93 3.56 1.31
C LEU A 47 -5.68 4.44 1.44
N PHE A 48 -4.53 3.81 1.33
CA PHE A 48 -3.23 4.44 1.28
C PHE A 48 -2.56 4.11 -0.05
N ILE A 49 -1.82 5.05 -0.62
CA ILE A 49 -0.98 4.83 -1.81
C ILE A 49 0.47 5.15 -1.49
N LEU A 50 1.39 4.49 -2.20
CA LEU A 50 2.82 4.75 -2.05
C LEU A 50 3.15 6.23 -2.36
N PRO A 51 4.11 6.86 -1.63
CA PRO A 51 4.54 8.23 -1.91
C PRO A 51 4.98 8.45 -3.35
N GLN A 52 5.61 7.46 -3.97
CA GLN A 52 6.05 7.51 -5.36
C GLN A 52 4.84 7.59 -6.31
N THR A 53 3.77 6.84 -6.04
CA THR A 53 2.51 6.87 -6.79
C THR A 53 1.84 8.23 -6.65
N TYR A 54 1.75 8.76 -5.41
CA TYR A 54 1.21 10.10 -5.17
C TYR A 54 1.98 11.17 -5.94
N ASN A 55 3.31 11.16 -5.87
CA ASN A 55 4.16 12.14 -6.54
C ASN A 55 4.04 12.09 -8.06
N LEU A 56 3.80 10.91 -8.64
CA LEU A 56 3.54 10.76 -10.06
C LEU A 56 2.16 11.34 -10.42
N LEU A 57 1.11 10.94 -9.70
CA LEU A 57 -0.25 11.40 -9.96
C LEU A 57 -0.41 12.90 -9.75
N ASN A 58 0.16 13.46 -8.68
CA ASN A 58 0.16 14.90 -8.44
C ASN A 58 0.89 15.65 -9.55
N ARG A 59 1.98 15.08 -10.09
CA ARG A 59 2.64 15.62 -11.27
C ARG A 59 1.78 15.53 -12.51
N LEU A 60 0.95 14.50 -12.69
CA LEU A 60 0.06 14.38 -13.86
C LEU A 60 -1.24 15.17 -13.73
N ASN A 61 -1.57 15.66 -12.54
CA ASN A 61 -2.82 16.36 -12.23
C ASN A 61 -3.02 17.67 -13.04
N HIS A 62 -1.96 18.26 -13.58
CA HIS A 62 -2.07 19.45 -14.43
C HIS A 62 -2.55 19.12 -15.86
N LEU A 63 -2.56 17.85 -16.27
CA LEU A 63 -3.04 17.43 -17.58
C LEU A 63 -4.58 17.41 -17.57
N SER A 64 -5.18 18.42 -18.19
CA SER A 64 -6.63 18.70 -18.16
C SER A 64 -7.51 17.48 -18.44
N ARG A 65 -7.10 16.64 -19.40
CA ARG A 65 -7.85 15.44 -19.83
C ARG A 65 -8.11 14.44 -18.69
N TYR A 66 -7.20 14.32 -17.72
CA TYR A 66 -7.25 13.29 -16.68
C TYR A 66 -7.37 13.86 -15.26
N ALA A 67 -7.30 15.18 -15.14
CA ALA A 67 -7.20 15.88 -13.86
C ALA A 67 -8.38 15.56 -12.92
N VAL A 68 -9.60 15.43 -13.45
CA VAL A 68 -10.79 15.10 -12.64
C VAL A 68 -10.66 13.71 -12.00
N ILE A 69 -10.26 12.71 -12.78
CA ILE A 69 -10.12 11.32 -12.31
C ILE A 69 -8.96 11.21 -11.32
N ILE A 70 -7.82 11.85 -11.62
CA ILE A 70 -6.66 11.91 -10.73
C ILE A 70 -7.05 12.55 -9.40
N ARG A 71 -7.71 13.71 -9.41
CA ARG A 71 -8.17 14.37 -8.17
C ARG A 71 -9.13 13.51 -7.39
N HIS A 72 -10.08 12.85 -8.05
CA HIS A 72 -11.02 11.97 -7.38
C HIS A 72 -10.31 10.81 -6.67
N PHE A 73 -9.36 10.15 -7.34
CA PHE A 73 -8.57 9.08 -6.72
C PHE A 73 -7.66 9.58 -5.59
N LEU A 74 -6.99 10.73 -5.79
CA LEU A 74 -6.16 11.34 -4.74
C LEU A 74 -6.98 11.79 -3.53
N ALA A 75 -8.21 12.27 -3.73
CA ALA A 75 -9.11 12.64 -2.63
C ALA A 75 -9.61 11.43 -1.83
N ALA A 76 -9.68 10.26 -2.46
CA ALA A 76 -10.10 9.01 -1.82
C ALA A 76 -8.95 8.24 -1.15
N THR A 77 -7.70 8.71 -1.27
CA THR A 77 -6.51 8.01 -0.78
C THR A 77 -5.65 8.91 0.12
N GLN A 78 -4.87 8.27 0.99
CA GLN A 78 -3.89 8.94 1.84
C GLN A 78 -2.46 8.47 1.50
N VAL A 79 -1.46 9.22 1.94
CA VAL A 79 -0.05 8.85 1.73
C VAL A 79 0.57 8.49 3.09
N PRO A 80 1.14 7.28 3.24
CA PRO A 80 1.87 6.93 4.45
C PRO A 80 3.32 7.39 4.38
N TYR A 81 3.86 7.74 5.54
CA TYR A 81 5.22 8.18 5.75
C TYR A 81 6.01 7.16 6.58
N PRO A 82 7.30 6.94 6.28
CA PRO A 82 8.17 6.10 7.10
C PRO A 82 8.22 6.57 8.56
N ALA A 83 7.87 5.70 9.51
CA ALA A 83 8.04 5.96 10.93
C ALA A 83 9.41 5.47 11.44
N ARG A 84 9.68 5.68 12.75
CA ARG A 84 10.98 5.47 13.40
C ARG A 84 11.68 4.16 13.06
N TYR A 85 10.95 3.05 12.97
CA TYR A 85 11.53 1.71 12.77
C TYR A 85 11.50 1.22 11.32
N PHE A 86 11.02 2.03 10.38
CA PHE A 86 10.93 1.70 8.96
C PHE A 86 12.24 1.13 8.40
N LYS A 87 13.34 1.90 8.44
CA LYS A 87 14.63 1.49 7.85
C LYS A 87 15.17 0.20 8.46
N ARG A 88 15.03 0.04 9.78
CA ARG A 88 15.47 -1.17 10.50
C ARG A 88 14.67 -2.38 10.07
N TRP A 89 13.37 -2.20 9.84
CA TRP A 89 12.48 -3.27 9.40
C TRP A 89 12.68 -3.63 7.93
N THR A 90 12.84 -2.65 7.04
CA THR A 90 13.22 -2.88 5.64
C THR A 90 14.47 -3.76 5.53
N ARG A 91 15.53 -3.45 6.31
CA ARG A 91 16.76 -4.26 6.29
C ARG A 91 16.50 -5.72 6.67
N ARG A 92 15.66 -5.96 7.68
CA ARG A 92 15.31 -7.32 8.12
C ARG A 92 14.46 -8.05 7.09
N LEU A 93 13.51 -7.37 6.46
CA LEU A 93 12.72 -7.97 5.39
C LEU A 93 13.60 -8.42 4.22
N LYS A 94 14.64 -7.65 3.87
CA LYS A 94 15.62 -8.09 2.87
C LYS A 94 16.39 -9.37 3.26
N GLU A 95 16.59 -9.63 4.55
CA GLU A 95 17.21 -10.89 5.03
C GLU A 95 16.33 -12.11 4.69
N TYR A 96 15.03 -11.91 4.49
CA TYR A 96 14.09 -12.93 4.01
C TYR A 96 13.97 -13.00 2.48
N GLY A 97 14.87 -12.35 1.72
CA GLY A 97 14.91 -12.47 0.26
C GLY A 97 13.98 -11.53 -0.52
N PHE A 98 13.28 -10.60 0.14
CA PHE A 98 12.55 -9.55 -0.57
C PHE A 98 13.49 -8.61 -1.32
N THR A 99 13.04 -8.11 -2.47
CA THR A 99 13.75 -7.02 -3.16
C THR A 99 13.76 -5.77 -2.28
N LYS A 100 14.61 -4.80 -2.63
CA LYS A 100 14.64 -3.52 -1.90
C LYS A 100 13.27 -2.83 -1.93
N GLU A 101 12.60 -2.82 -3.09
CA GLU A 101 11.31 -2.16 -3.28
C GLU A 101 10.22 -2.86 -2.46
N ASP A 102 10.10 -4.18 -2.55
CA ASP A 102 9.10 -4.96 -1.79
C ASP A 102 9.31 -4.83 -0.29
N ALA A 103 10.56 -4.88 0.17
CA ALA A 103 10.89 -4.70 1.57
C ALA A 103 10.53 -3.28 2.07
N GLU A 104 10.66 -2.25 1.23
CA GLU A 104 10.21 -0.90 1.55
C GLU A 104 8.69 -0.80 1.61
N VAL A 105 7.97 -1.41 0.67
CA VAL A 105 6.50 -1.44 0.65
C VAL A 105 5.95 -2.16 1.90
N LEU A 106 6.45 -3.35 2.20
CA LEU A 106 6.09 -4.12 3.40
C LEU A 106 6.46 -3.36 4.68
N ALA A 107 7.62 -2.70 4.69
CA ALA A 107 8.02 -1.91 5.85
C ALA A 107 7.14 -0.68 6.04
N LEU A 108 6.64 -0.06 4.97
CA LEU A 108 5.69 1.04 5.03
C LEU A 108 4.32 0.54 5.47
N ALA A 109 3.92 -0.66 5.05
CA ALA A 109 2.71 -1.28 5.55
C ALA A 109 2.80 -1.61 7.05
N THR A 110 3.99 -1.94 7.58
CA THR A 110 4.18 -2.28 9.00
C THR A 110 4.41 -1.04 9.89
N PHE A 111 5.34 -0.16 9.49
CA PHE A 111 5.81 1.00 10.25
C PHE A 111 5.59 2.30 9.47
N GLY A 112 4.51 2.39 8.70
CA GLY A 112 4.03 3.63 8.10
C GLY A 112 3.10 4.40 9.03
N THR A 113 3.04 5.71 8.84
CA THR A 113 2.18 6.62 9.62
C THR A 113 1.58 7.71 8.73
N THR A 114 0.57 8.43 9.19
CA THR A 114 0.10 9.67 8.54
C THR A 114 1.08 10.81 8.79
N SER A 115 0.93 11.93 8.08
CA SER A 115 1.77 13.12 8.28
C SER A 115 1.83 13.60 9.73
N ASN A 116 0.73 13.42 10.48
CA ASN A 116 0.58 13.89 11.85
C ASN A 116 0.98 12.84 12.90
N GLY A 117 1.28 11.61 12.51
CA GLY A 117 1.62 10.54 13.45
C GLY A 117 0.43 9.75 14.02
N ASP A 118 -0.81 10.10 13.66
CA ASP A 118 -2.03 9.60 14.32
C ASP A 118 -2.31 8.12 14.09
N ILE A 119 -1.79 7.55 12.99
CA ILE A 119 -1.92 6.13 12.68
C ILE A 119 -0.57 5.45 12.69
N LEU A 120 -0.54 4.15 12.96
CA LEU A 120 0.65 3.35 12.79
C LEU A 120 0.33 1.98 12.17
N GLY A 121 0.99 1.70 11.05
CA GLY A 121 0.81 0.47 10.27
C GLY A 121 -0.49 0.42 9.49
N MET A 122 -0.60 -0.62 8.67
CA MET A 122 -1.69 -0.92 7.76
C MET A 122 -2.19 -2.32 8.05
N HIS A 123 -3.48 -2.57 7.85
CA HIS A 123 -4.03 -3.91 8.09
C HIS A 123 -3.76 -4.84 6.91
N ILE A 124 -3.82 -4.29 5.69
CA ILE A 124 -3.73 -5.02 4.43
C ILE A 124 -2.75 -4.31 3.49
N LEU A 125 -1.92 -5.07 2.77
CA LEU A 125 -1.25 -4.63 1.56
C LEU A 125 -1.95 -5.26 0.34
N ALA A 126 -2.58 -4.45 -0.51
CA ALA A 126 -3.18 -4.91 -1.75
C ALA A 126 -2.12 -4.93 -2.85
N THR A 127 -1.81 -6.13 -3.34
CA THR A 127 -0.82 -6.35 -4.40
C THR A 127 -1.26 -7.46 -5.36
N SER A 128 -0.80 -7.38 -6.60
CA SER A 128 -0.88 -8.48 -7.58
C SER A 128 0.50 -9.04 -7.94
N ASP A 129 1.55 -8.64 -7.23
CA ASP A 129 2.92 -9.11 -7.45
C ASP A 129 3.07 -10.53 -6.92
N GLN A 130 3.04 -11.51 -7.83
CA GLN A 130 3.12 -12.93 -7.47
C GLN A 130 4.45 -13.31 -6.80
N PRO A 131 5.63 -12.85 -7.28
CA PRO A 131 6.88 -12.98 -6.54
C PRO A 131 6.78 -12.51 -5.08
N MET A 132 6.28 -11.30 -4.82
CA MET A 132 6.15 -10.79 -3.45
C MET A 132 5.17 -11.61 -2.62
N ILE A 133 4.01 -11.99 -3.18
CA ILE A 133 2.99 -12.81 -2.51
C ILE A 133 3.55 -14.19 -2.14
N ASN A 134 4.22 -14.86 -3.07
CA ASN A 134 4.79 -16.18 -2.84
C ASN A 134 5.92 -16.13 -1.80
N GLN A 135 6.77 -15.10 -1.86
CA GLN A 135 7.80 -14.90 -0.86
C GLN A 135 7.17 -14.67 0.52
N TRP A 136 6.18 -13.78 0.62
CA TRP A 136 5.43 -13.54 1.86
C TRP A 136 4.84 -14.82 2.42
N ARG A 137 4.11 -15.61 1.62
CA ARG A 137 3.53 -16.88 2.06
C ARG A 137 4.57 -17.84 2.62
N THR A 138 5.76 -17.87 2.02
CA THR A 138 6.86 -18.74 2.44
C THR A 138 7.43 -18.34 3.80
N CYS A 139 7.69 -17.04 4.03
CA CYS A 139 8.39 -16.56 5.22
C CYS A 139 7.50 -15.87 6.27
N HIS A 140 6.18 -15.77 6.03
CA HIS A 140 5.23 -15.03 6.87
C HIS A 140 5.34 -15.38 8.36
N ARG A 141 5.40 -16.68 8.69
CA ARG A 141 5.46 -17.15 10.08
C ARG A 141 6.72 -16.65 10.80
N ASP A 142 7.86 -16.68 10.12
CA ASP A 142 9.12 -16.26 10.71
C ASP A 142 9.22 -14.74 10.80
N ILE A 143 8.69 -14.01 9.81
CA ILE A 143 8.54 -12.56 9.85
C ILE A 143 7.65 -12.14 11.02
N GLN A 144 6.50 -12.80 11.22
CA GLN A 144 5.59 -12.50 12.31
C GLN A 144 6.25 -12.74 13.67
N LYS A 145 6.94 -13.88 13.86
CA LYS A 145 7.72 -14.15 15.07
C LYS A 145 8.79 -13.07 15.32
N ARG A 146 9.53 -12.68 14.28
CA ARG A 146 10.56 -11.65 14.36
C ARG A 146 9.97 -10.28 14.72
N LEU A 147 8.82 -9.93 14.14
CA LEU A 147 8.12 -8.69 14.43
C LEU A 147 7.64 -8.65 15.88
N LEU A 148 7.02 -9.72 16.37
CA LEU A 148 6.59 -9.85 17.78
C LEU A 148 7.76 -9.69 18.75
N HIS A 149 8.88 -10.35 18.47
CA HIS A 149 10.09 -10.20 19.29
C HIS A 149 10.67 -8.76 19.25
N MET A 150 10.59 -8.10 18.10
CA MET A 150 10.96 -6.69 18.03
C MET A 150 10.04 -5.82 18.90
N GLN A 151 8.72 -6.01 18.80
CA GLN A 151 7.70 -5.21 19.48
C GLN A 151 7.86 -5.19 21.00
N GLN A 152 8.32 -6.29 21.60
CA GLN A 152 8.61 -6.39 23.05
C GLN A 152 9.58 -5.30 23.55
N ASN A 153 10.45 -4.81 22.67
CA ASN A 153 11.49 -3.84 23.00
C ASN A 153 11.23 -2.45 22.41
N LEU A 154 10.07 -2.22 21.78
CA LEU A 154 9.72 -0.93 21.21
C LEU A 154 8.88 -0.11 22.18
N LYS A 155 9.12 1.20 22.22
CA LYS A 155 8.24 2.12 22.95
C LYS A 155 6.90 2.26 22.22
N ALA A 156 5.84 2.58 22.96
CA ALA A 156 4.57 2.98 22.37
C ALA A 156 4.76 4.14 21.36
N PRO A 157 3.99 4.19 20.25
CA PRO A 157 2.94 3.23 19.85
C PRO A 157 3.46 1.98 19.10
N TYR A 158 4.78 1.85 18.90
CA TYR A 158 5.37 0.85 17.99
C TYR A 158 5.31 -0.59 18.49
N CYS A 159 5.09 -0.80 19.78
CA CYS A 159 4.80 -2.12 20.35
C CYS A 159 3.43 -2.68 19.91
N HIS A 160 2.56 -1.86 19.30
CA HIS A 160 1.22 -2.25 18.88
C HIS A 160 1.02 -2.22 17.35
N VAL A 161 2.10 -2.27 16.55
CA VAL A 161 1.93 -2.34 15.08
C VAL A 161 1.11 -3.54 14.65
N ILE A 162 0.19 -3.29 13.72
CA ILE A 162 -0.64 -4.33 13.10
C ILE A 162 -0.22 -4.40 11.64
N PHE A 163 0.10 -5.62 11.18
CA PHE A 163 0.18 -5.95 9.76
C PHE A 163 -0.31 -7.39 9.61
N THR A 164 -1.43 -7.58 8.91
CA THR A 164 -2.17 -8.85 8.97
C THR A 164 -2.04 -9.65 7.69
N HIS A 165 -2.13 -9.02 6.51
CA HIS A 165 -2.16 -9.74 5.23
C HIS A 165 -1.50 -8.97 4.07
N CYS A 166 -0.86 -9.75 3.17
CA CYS A 166 -0.54 -9.39 1.79
C CYS A 166 -1.43 -10.22 0.86
#